data_AF-A0A522FQY7-F1
#
_entry.id   AF-A0A522FQY7-F1
#
_cell.length_a   1.000
_cell.length_b   1.000
_cell.length_c   1.000
_cell.angle_alpha   90.00
_cell.angle_beta   90.00
_cell.angle_gamma   90.00
#
_symmetry.space_group_name_H-M   'P 1'
#
loop_
_entity.id
_entity.type
_entity.pdbx_description
1 polymer ?
#
loop_
_entity_poly.entity_id
_entity_poly.type
_entity_poly.pdbx_seq_one_letter_code
_entity_poly.pdbx_strand_id
1 'polypeptide(L)'
;MKSLLIILFVLLWVIPLQSQSYEFCVLGKLGNCYVRLYGNKEWSELKTGDQLKHSDLISLKDNSYLGLVHASGKTMELKQAGEYKISKLADDLNENTASMLPNLLEVIFGKKTNLKDILESKQSKKVYSKGAIERGIELEQISVLSPKKIILISEDVNLLWGKLQSDDKYEIKVTDRFNKIIFSKIIPDTSISINQKLINLEKDQYYFWRINLLANPEIRSDEGYFLFLSDKRIAEIKNNVELMKKELGGRETSVSKILLAYYYENNLLVNEAEKEFREAIELSPDVIDYKDLYDAFKLRMNIQR
;
A
#
# COMPACT_ATOMS: atom_id res chain seq x y z
N MET A 1 35.49 -18.17 51.19
CA MET A 1 34.02 -18.09 50.98
C MET A 1 33.48 -16.66 51.19
N LYS A 2 34.07 -15.65 50.53
CA LYS A 2 33.52 -14.26 50.55
C LYS A 2 33.59 -13.54 49.20
N SER A 3 34.25 -14.12 48.20
CA SER A 3 34.37 -13.56 46.85
C SER A 3 33.49 -14.27 45.80
N LEU A 4 32.75 -15.32 46.17
CA LEU A 4 31.86 -16.04 45.25
C LEU A 4 30.39 -15.55 45.29
N LEU A 5 30.10 -14.50 46.07
CA LEU A 5 28.73 -14.00 46.28
C LEU A 5 28.45 -12.66 45.56
N ILE A 6 29.44 -12.10 44.85
CA ILE A 6 29.30 -10.81 44.15
C ILE A 6 29.02 -10.99 42.65
N ILE A 7 29.34 -12.15 42.07
CA ILE A 7 29.10 -12.41 40.62
C ILE A 7 27.64 -12.81 40.34
N LEU A 8 26.86 -13.18 41.37
CA LEU A 8 25.44 -13.53 41.21
C LEU A 8 24.48 -12.33 41.26
N PHE A 9 24.97 -11.10 41.47
CA PHE A 9 24.11 -9.91 41.56
C PHE A 9 24.07 -9.07 40.27
N VAL A 10 24.88 -9.40 39.25
CA VAL A 10 24.97 -8.63 38.00
C VAL A 10 24.09 -9.20 36.87
N LEU A 11 23.51 -10.40 37.04
CA LEU A 11 22.75 -11.09 35.98
C LEU A 11 21.24 -10.80 35.95
N LEU A 12 20.71 -9.93 36.82
CA LEU A 12 19.25 -9.73 36.97
C LEU A 12 18.70 -8.40 36.42
N TRP A 13 19.48 -7.63 35.67
CA TRP A 13 19.00 -6.40 35.00
C TRP A 13 19.01 -6.53 33.47
N VAL A 14 18.52 -7.66 32.96
CA VAL A 14 17.91 -7.64 31.62
C VAL A 14 16.49 -7.12 31.81
N ILE A 15 16.35 -5.81 31.99
CA ILE A 15 15.05 -5.16 31.83
C ILE A 15 14.67 -5.47 30.38
N PRO A 16 13.55 -6.16 30.09
CA PRO A 16 13.08 -6.21 28.72
C PRO A 16 12.91 -4.76 28.31
N LEU A 17 13.71 -4.29 27.36
CA LEU A 17 13.41 -3.09 26.61
C LEU A 17 12.01 -3.32 26.09
N GLN A 18 11.00 -2.76 26.77
CA GLN A 18 9.67 -2.71 26.22
C GLN A 18 9.85 -2.03 24.88
N SER A 19 9.66 -2.80 23.81
CA SER A 19 9.45 -2.24 22.49
C SER A 19 8.44 -1.13 22.70
N GLN A 20 8.86 0.12 22.46
CA GLN A 20 7.99 1.27 22.70
C GLN A 20 6.81 1.14 21.74
N SER A 21 5.73 0.55 22.23
CA SER A 21 4.48 0.45 21.48
C SER A 21 3.92 1.85 21.35
N TYR A 22 3.70 2.28 20.12
CA TYR A 22 2.89 3.45 19.86
C TYR A 22 1.44 3.15 20.23
N GLU A 23 0.69 4.17 20.60
CA GLU A 23 -0.76 4.10 20.79
C GLU A 23 -1.47 4.40 19.47
N PHE A 24 -1.00 5.44 18.77
CA PHE A 24 -1.52 5.86 17.47
C PHE A 24 -0.41 6.13 16.46
N CYS A 25 -0.72 5.93 15.18
CA CYS A 25 0.03 6.45 14.05
C CYS A 25 -0.79 7.52 13.33
N VAL A 26 -0.12 8.58 12.87
CA VAL A 26 -0.72 9.57 11.97
C VAL A 26 -0.73 9.03 10.54
N LEU A 27 -1.89 8.97 9.91
CA LEU A 27 -2.05 8.50 8.52
C LEU A 27 -2.30 9.66 7.53
N GLY A 28 -2.84 10.78 7.99
CA GLY A 28 -3.05 11.95 7.16
C GLY A 28 -3.22 13.21 8.00
N LYS A 29 -2.78 14.33 7.46
CA LYS A 29 -2.86 15.65 8.10
C LYS A 29 -3.30 16.72 7.11
N LEU A 30 -4.04 17.70 7.61
CA LEU A 30 -4.24 19.00 6.96
C LEU A 30 -4.14 20.11 7.99
N GLY A 31 -3.55 21.25 7.61
CA GLY A 31 -3.44 22.41 8.46
C GLY A 31 -2.42 22.26 9.58
N ASN A 32 -2.62 23.00 10.67
CA ASN A 32 -1.64 23.18 11.74
C ASN A 32 -1.91 22.20 12.89
N CYS A 33 -1.35 21.00 12.76
CA CYS A 33 -1.39 19.95 13.78
C CYS A 33 -0.02 19.81 14.47
N TYR A 34 -0.01 19.79 15.79
CA TYR A 34 1.19 19.72 16.62
C TYR A 34 1.10 18.60 17.66
N VAL A 35 2.26 18.13 18.11
CA VAL A 35 2.42 17.18 19.21
C VAL A 35 3.38 17.74 20.26
N ARG A 36 3.06 17.50 21.53
CA ARG A 36 3.98 17.68 22.64
C ARG A 36 4.27 16.30 23.24
N LEU A 37 5.48 15.83 23.01
CA LEU A 37 5.94 14.54 23.52
C LEU A 37 6.06 14.59 25.05
N TYR A 38 5.78 13.47 25.72
CA TYR A 38 5.92 13.38 27.16
C TYR A 38 7.35 13.76 27.62
N GLY A 39 7.43 14.65 28.62
CA GLY A 39 8.69 15.18 29.14
C GLY A 39 9.27 16.34 28.32
N ASN A 40 8.73 16.65 27.14
CA ASN A 40 9.07 17.85 26.38
C ASN A 40 8.08 18.99 26.70
N LYS A 41 8.57 20.22 26.77
CA LYS A 41 7.75 21.42 26.96
C LYS A 41 7.32 22.06 25.63
N GLU A 42 8.05 21.78 24.56
CA GLU A 42 7.83 22.38 23.25
C GLU A 42 6.87 21.57 22.39
N TRP A 43 6.11 22.29 21.56
CA TRP A 43 5.26 21.71 20.53
C TRP A 43 6.08 21.53 19.24
N SER A 44 6.05 20.33 18.68
CA SER A 44 6.59 20.04 17.36
C SER A 44 5.45 19.79 16.38
N GLU A 45 5.68 20.10 15.10
CA GLU A 45 4.71 19.82 14.06
C GLU A 45 4.53 18.31 13.87
N LEU A 46 3.27 17.86 13.78
CA LEU A 46 2.93 16.47 13.43
C LEU A 46 3.13 16.23 11.93
N LYS A 47 3.61 15.03 11.60
CA LYS A 47 3.78 14.53 10.24
C LYS A 47 3.09 13.19 10.08
N THR A 48 2.70 12.87 8.85
CA THR A 48 2.23 11.52 8.51
C THR A 48 3.33 10.49 8.76
N GLY A 49 2.94 9.37 9.35
CA GLY A 49 3.84 8.33 9.88
C GLY A 49 4.37 8.60 11.29
N ASP A 50 4.06 9.74 11.93
CA ASP A 50 4.43 9.94 13.33
C ASP A 50 3.70 8.94 14.25
N GLN A 51 4.47 8.38 15.18
CA GLN A 51 4.00 7.44 16.19
C GLN A 51 3.83 8.17 17.51
N LEU A 52 2.62 8.14 18.05
CA LEU A 52 2.19 8.86 19.24
C LEU A 52 2.04 7.89 20.40
N LYS A 53 2.56 8.25 21.56
CA LYS A 53 2.53 7.42 22.77
C LYS A 53 1.40 7.86 23.69
N HIS A 54 1.00 6.93 24.56
CA HIS A 54 -0.07 7.11 25.54
C HIS A 54 -0.06 8.46 26.28
N SER A 55 1.14 8.94 26.66
CA SER A 55 1.32 10.16 27.46
C SER A 55 1.51 11.45 26.66
N ASP A 56 1.46 11.40 25.33
CA ASP A 56 1.64 12.57 24.46
C ASP A 56 0.36 13.42 24.39
N LEU A 57 0.51 14.65 23.89
CA LEU A 57 -0.58 15.60 23.66
C LEU A 57 -0.59 16.05 22.20
N ILE A 58 -1.77 16.18 21.62
CA ILE A 58 -1.97 16.75 20.29
C ILE A 58 -2.63 18.12 20.44
N SER A 59 -2.28 19.08 19.59
CA SER A 59 -3.00 20.34 19.40
C SER A 59 -3.40 20.50 17.93
N LEU A 60 -4.69 20.68 17.68
CA LEU A 60 -5.25 21.06 16.38
C LEU A 60 -5.67 22.53 16.42
N LYS A 61 -5.28 23.30 15.39
CA LYS A 61 -5.82 24.64 15.16
C LYS A 61 -7.10 24.58 14.33
N ASP A 62 -7.75 25.72 14.17
CA ASP A 62 -8.94 25.83 13.32
C ASP A 62 -8.64 25.35 11.89
N ASN A 63 -9.64 24.74 11.25
CA ASN A 63 -9.56 24.15 9.90
C ASN A 63 -8.44 23.11 9.74
N SER A 64 -8.00 22.47 10.84
CA SER A 64 -7.02 21.39 10.80
C SER A 64 -7.70 20.03 10.88
N TYR A 65 -7.06 19.03 10.29
CA TYR A 65 -7.52 17.64 10.29
C TYR A 65 -6.37 16.70 10.64
N LEU A 66 -6.68 15.66 11.39
CA LEU A 66 -5.75 14.57 11.69
C LEU A 66 -6.45 13.22 11.59
N GLY A 67 -5.98 12.39 10.67
CA GLY A 67 -6.36 10.98 10.55
C GLY A 67 -5.41 10.11 11.37
N LEU A 68 -5.96 9.38 12.34
CA LEU A 68 -5.23 8.57 13.29
C LEU A 68 -5.62 7.09 13.17
N VAL A 69 -4.63 6.23 13.33
CA VAL A 69 -4.80 4.77 13.38
C VAL A 69 -4.26 4.27 14.71
N HIS A 70 -5.14 3.71 15.54
CA HIS A 70 -4.78 3.12 16.82
C HIS A 70 -4.01 1.80 16.62
N ALA A 71 -3.18 1.41 17.57
CA ALA A 71 -2.43 0.15 17.55
C ALA A 71 -3.34 -1.10 17.44
N SER A 72 -4.61 -1.00 17.84
CA SER A 72 -5.61 -2.07 17.66
C SER A 72 -6.15 -2.21 16.23
N GLY A 73 -5.88 -1.22 15.36
CA GLY A 73 -6.46 -1.13 14.02
C GLY A 73 -7.63 -0.14 13.90
N LYS A 74 -8.23 0.29 15.02
CA LYS A 74 -9.33 1.27 14.99
C LYS A 74 -8.85 2.61 14.45
N THR A 75 -9.73 3.33 13.78
CA THR A 75 -9.42 4.62 13.16
C THR A 75 -10.19 5.75 13.82
N MET A 76 -9.59 6.94 13.80
CA MET A 76 -10.20 8.16 14.33
C MET A 76 -9.82 9.35 13.43
N GLU A 77 -10.76 10.27 13.23
CA GLU A 77 -10.52 11.53 12.55
C GLU A 77 -10.79 12.68 13.53
N LEU A 78 -9.79 13.54 13.74
CA LEU A 78 -9.93 14.76 14.52
C LEU A 78 -10.11 15.94 13.57
N LYS A 79 -11.21 16.69 13.72
CA LYS A 79 -11.56 17.85 12.87
C LYS A 79 -11.81 19.12 13.67
N GLN A 80 -11.98 18.99 14.98
CA GLN A 80 -12.24 20.12 15.86
C GLN A 80 -10.91 20.67 16.38
N ALA A 81 -10.81 21.98 16.46
CA ALA A 81 -9.67 22.62 17.10
C ALA A 81 -9.68 22.33 18.60
N GLY A 82 -8.50 22.16 19.19
CA GLY A 82 -8.37 21.86 20.61
C GLY A 82 -7.10 21.10 20.96
N GLU A 83 -6.95 20.81 22.25
CA GLU A 83 -5.90 19.94 22.77
C GLU A 83 -6.48 18.58 23.17
N TYR A 84 -5.81 17.51 22.74
CA TYR A 84 -6.25 16.14 22.95
C TYR A 84 -5.15 15.36 23.67
N LYS A 85 -5.54 14.62 24.73
CA LYS A 85 -4.65 13.65 25.36
C LYS A 85 -4.74 12.33 24.64
N ILE A 86 -3.61 11.75 24.24
CA ILE A 86 -3.60 10.45 23.56
C ILE A 86 -4.30 9.38 24.39
N SER A 87 -4.03 9.32 25.70
CA SER A 87 -4.68 8.39 26.62
C SER A 87 -6.21 8.46 26.54
N LYS A 88 -6.79 9.67 26.51
CA LYS A 88 -8.24 9.84 26.43
C LYS A 88 -8.81 9.40 25.08
N LEU A 89 -8.10 9.70 23.99
CA LEU A 89 -8.51 9.25 22.66
C LEU A 89 -8.47 7.73 22.55
N ALA A 90 -7.52 7.07 23.22
CA ALA A 90 -7.44 5.61 23.27
C ALA A 90 -8.59 5.01 24.10
N ASP A 91 -8.94 5.63 25.23
CA ASP A 91 -10.05 5.18 26.09
C ASP A 91 -11.40 5.17 25.34
N ASP A 92 -11.61 6.12 24.42
CA ASP A 92 -12.81 6.21 23.58
C ASP A 92 -12.93 5.07 22.54
N LEU A 93 -11.88 4.26 22.35
CA LEU A 93 -11.83 3.17 21.37
C LEU A 93 -12.00 1.78 21.99
N ASN A 94 -12.33 1.67 23.28
CA ASN A 94 -12.37 0.43 24.06
C ASN A 94 -13.39 -0.62 23.56
N GLU A 95 -12.95 -1.52 22.66
CA GLU A 95 -13.47 -2.90 22.54
C GLU A 95 -12.35 -3.83 22.04
N ASN A 96 -12.22 -4.99 22.68
CA ASN A 96 -11.27 -6.05 22.33
C ASN A 96 -11.81 -6.91 21.18
N THR A 97 -11.28 -6.75 19.98
CA THR A 97 -11.40 -7.75 18.91
C THR A 97 -10.01 -8.12 18.42
N ALA A 98 -9.72 -9.42 18.39
CA ALA A 98 -8.52 -9.93 17.74
C ALA A 98 -8.61 -9.64 16.24
N SER A 99 -7.66 -8.86 15.72
CA SER A 99 -7.72 -8.30 14.37
C SER A 99 -6.55 -8.78 13.50
N MET A 100 -6.76 -8.86 12.18
CA MET A 100 -5.66 -9.04 11.20
C MET A 100 -4.94 -7.72 10.90
N LEU A 101 -5.52 -6.60 11.33
CA LEU A 101 -4.97 -5.25 11.14
C LEU A 101 -3.57 -5.03 11.75
N PRO A 102 -3.18 -5.55 12.93
CA PRO A 102 -1.87 -5.32 13.52
C PRO A 102 -0.72 -5.74 12.60
N ASN A 103 -0.87 -6.86 11.89
CA ASN A 103 0.12 -7.30 10.89
C ASN A 103 0.19 -6.33 9.70
N LEU A 104 -0.96 -5.82 9.25
CA LEU A 104 -1.03 -4.81 8.20
C LEU A 104 -0.42 -3.48 8.67
N LEU A 105 -0.67 -3.07 9.91
CA LEU A 105 -0.08 -1.88 10.52
C LEU A 105 1.44 -2.02 10.66
N GLU A 106 1.95 -3.20 10.99
CA GLU A 106 3.40 -3.44 11.00
C GLU A 106 3.99 -3.33 9.59
N VAL A 107 3.27 -3.74 8.54
CA VAL A 107 3.72 -3.55 7.16
C VAL A 107 3.72 -2.07 6.76
N ILE A 108 2.73 -1.28 7.19
CA ILE A 108 2.55 0.14 6.82
C ILE A 108 3.43 1.10 7.66
N PHE A 109 3.56 0.82 8.95
CA PHE A 109 4.16 1.72 9.94
C PHE A 109 5.38 1.12 10.63
N GLY A 110 5.64 -0.17 10.45
CA GLY A 110 6.82 -0.83 10.98
C GLY A 110 8.05 -0.62 10.11
N LYS A 111 9.16 -1.23 10.52
CA LYS A 111 10.50 -1.02 9.94
C LYS A 111 10.67 -1.51 8.49
N LYS A 112 9.69 -2.24 7.92
CA LYS A 112 9.77 -2.84 6.58
C LYS A 112 9.35 -1.88 5.46
N THR A 113 8.38 -1.00 5.72
CA THR A 113 7.91 0.04 4.80
C THR A 113 7.60 1.25 5.66
N ASN A 114 8.57 2.11 5.93
CA ASN A 114 8.31 3.28 6.75
C ASN A 114 7.52 4.28 5.89
N LEU A 115 6.28 4.60 6.28
CA LEU A 115 5.44 5.59 5.59
C LEU A 115 6.17 6.92 5.39
N LYS A 116 7.04 7.30 6.35
CA LYS A 116 7.91 8.46 6.21
C LYS A 116 8.88 8.30 5.05
N ASP A 117 9.54 7.16 4.90
CA ASP A 117 10.44 6.89 3.78
C ASP A 117 9.69 6.90 2.43
N ILE A 118 8.44 6.41 2.40
CA ILE A 118 7.59 6.44 1.21
C ILE A 118 7.29 7.89 0.78
N LEU A 119 6.96 8.75 1.74
CA LEU A 119 6.63 10.16 1.48
C LEU A 119 7.88 11.02 1.22
N GLU A 120 8.97 10.77 1.93
CA GLU A 120 10.26 11.45 1.75
C GLU A 120 10.95 11.04 0.43
N SER A 121 10.82 9.78 0.02
CA SER A 121 11.37 9.30 -1.26
C SER A 121 10.64 9.86 -2.50
N LYS A 122 9.47 10.50 -2.36
CA LYS A 122 8.91 11.32 -3.44
C LYS A 122 9.70 12.60 -3.69
N GLN A 123 10.29 13.19 -2.65
CA GLN A 123 11.16 14.37 -2.79
C GLN A 123 12.49 13.99 -3.45
N SER A 124 12.93 12.73 -3.32
CA SER A 124 14.08 12.18 -4.04
C SER A 124 13.63 11.19 -5.11
N LYS A 125 13.45 11.63 -6.37
CA LYS A 125 13.12 10.84 -7.59
C LYS A 125 13.99 9.57 -7.88
N LYS A 126 14.74 9.01 -6.94
CA LYS A 126 15.82 8.02 -7.13
C LYS A 126 15.64 6.66 -6.46
N VAL A 127 14.58 6.41 -5.67
CA VAL A 127 14.55 5.19 -4.84
C VAL A 127 13.74 4.04 -5.46
N TYR A 128 12.65 4.30 -6.18
CA TYR A 128 11.86 3.22 -6.79
C TYR A 128 12.35 2.77 -8.18
N SER A 129 13.43 3.35 -8.70
CA SER A 129 14.05 3.01 -10.00
C SER A 129 15.25 2.04 -9.90
N LYS A 130 15.28 1.17 -8.87
CA LYS A 130 16.37 0.19 -8.66
C LYS A 130 15.93 -1.27 -8.80
N GLY A 131 15.02 -1.55 -9.71
CA GLY A 131 14.83 -2.89 -10.27
C GLY A 131 15.34 -2.93 -11.70
N ALA A 132 16.64 -3.17 -11.87
CA ALA A 132 17.32 -3.40 -13.15
C ALA A 132 17.23 -2.27 -14.20
N ILE A 133 18.03 -1.20 -14.01
CA ILE A 133 18.64 -0.55 -15.18
C ILE A 133 19.87 -1.40 -15.49
N GLU A 134 19.69 -2.47 -16.25
CA GLU A 134 20.82 -3.11 -16.93
C GLU A 134 21.45 -2.02 -17.80
N ARG A 135 22.68 -1.62 -17.48
CA ARG A 135 23.50 -0.81 -18.38
C ARG A 135 23.98 -1.70 -19.53
N GLY A 136 23.04 -2.18 -20.32
CA GLY A 136 23.26 -2.73 -21.64
C GLY A 136 22.68 -1.74 -22.63
N ILE A 137 23.40 -1.50 -23.72
CA ILE A 137 22.99 -0.84 -24.96
C ILE A 137 21.46 -0.59 -25.00
N GLU A 138 21.02 0.68 -25.07
CA GLU A 138 19.60 1.05 -25.21
C GLU A 138 18.99 0.38 -26.45
N LEU A 139 18.51 -0.85 -26.29
CA LEU A 139 17.61 -1.47 -27.22
C LEU A 139 16.25 -0.78 -27.00
N GLU A 140 15.65 -0.28 -28.07
CA GLU A 140 14.27 0.20 -28.02
C GLU A 140 13.41 -0.91 -27.40
N GLN A 141 12.81 -0.63 -26.23
CA GLN A 141 11.99 -1.57 -25.48
C GLN A 141 10.56 -1.03 -25.37
N ILE A 142 9.57 -1.90 -25.53
CA ILE A 142 8.17 -1.54 -25.33
C ILE A 142 7.93 -1.37 -23.83
N SER A 143 7.61 -0.14 -23.39
CA SER A 143 7.33 0.14 -21.99
C SER A 143 5.97 -0.43 -21.58
N VAL A 144 5.93 -1.20 -20.49
CA VAL A 144 4.67 -1.69 -19.89
C VAL A 144 4.09 -0.61 -18.97
N LEU A 145 2.85 -0.19 -19.23
CA LEU A 145 2.14 0.85 -18.46
C LEU A 145 1.11 0.26 -17.47
N SER A 146 0.83 -1.05 -17.59
CA SER A 146 0.06 -1.82 -16.62
C SER A 146 0.93 -2.35 -15.48
N PRO A 147 0.33 -2.75 -14.34
CA PRO A 147 1.03 -3.49 -13.31
C PRO A 147 1.67 -4.77 -13.89
N LYS A 148 2.96 -4.98 -13.62
CA LYS A 148 3.66 -6.22 -14.03
C LYS A 148 3.16 -7.45 -13.28
N LYS A 149 2.50 -7.26 -12.13
CA LYS A 149 2.00 -8.31 -11.25
C LYS A 149 0.59 -7.93 -10.81
N ILE A 150 -0.41 -8.71 -11.18
CA ILE A 150 -1.80 -8.44 -10.80
C ILE A 150 -2.56 -9.72 -10.46
N ILE A 151 -3.34 -9.69 -9.40
CA ILE A 151 -4.32 -10.71 -9.04
C ILE A 151 -5.71 -10.09 -9.21
N LEU A 152 -6.64 -10.85 -9.77
CA LEU A 152 -7.92 -10.33 -10.27
C LEU A 152 -9.09 -11.03 -9.57
N ILE A 153 -9.98 -10.21 -9.01
CA ILE A 153 -11.34 -10.62 -8.63
C ILE A 153 -12.28 -10.53 -9.84
N SER A 154 -12.04 -9.57 -10.74
CA SER A 154 -12.79 -9.39 -11.98
C SER A 154 -12.50 -10.51 -12.98
N GLU A 155 -13.38 -10.63 -13.98
CA GLU A 155 -13.19 -11.57 -15.10
C GLU A 155 -12.35 -10.95 -16.23
N ASP A 156 -12.01 -9.67 -16.13
CA ASP A 156 -11.26 -8.95 -17.14
C ASP A 156 -9.90 -8.48 -16.62
N VAL A 157 -8.88 -8.53 -17.49
CA VAL A 157 -7.59 -7.88 -17.30
C VAL A 157 -7.37 -6.86 -18.41
N ASN A 158 -7.01 -5.63 -18.02
CA ASN A 158 -6.67 -4.55 -18.95
C ASN A 158 -5.17 -4.34 -18.98
N LEU A 159 -4.59 -4.53 -20.16
CA LEU A 159 -3.15 -4.44 -20.41
C LEU A 159 -2.87 -3.21 -21.28
N LEU A 160 -1.92 -2.38 -20.87
CA LEU A 160 -1.51 -1.15 -21.54
C LEU A 160 0.02 -1.12 -21.69
N TRP A 161 0.47 -0.60 -22.83
CA TRP A 161 1.88 -0.40 -23.14
C TRP A 161 2.12 0.93 -23.86
N GLY A 162 3.38 1.34 -23.93
CA GLY A 162 3.82 2.54 -24.63
C GLY A 162 3.87 2.32 -26.13
N LYS A 163 3.45 3.35 -26.89
CA LYS A 163 3.61 3.40 -28.33
C LYS A 163 5.07 3.72 -28.68
N LEU A 164 5.68 2.98 -29.61
CA LEU A 164 7.00 3.30 -30.16
C LEU A 164 6.89 4.30 -31.32
N GLN A 165 6.19 3.92 -32.40
CA GLN A 165 5.96 4.76 -33.59
C GLN A 165 4.48 4.76 -34.03
N SER A 166 4.11 5.71 -34.91
CA SER A 166 2.71 5.98 -35.30
C SER A 166 1.98 4.77 -35.90
N ASP A 167 2.67 3.96 -36.71
CA ASP A 167 2.07 2.92 -37.55
C ASP A 167 2.41 1.49 -37.09
N ASP A 168 2.99 1.37 -35.89
CA ASP A 168 3.38 0.09 -35.33
C ASP A 168 2.18 -0.81 -35.05
N LYS A 169 2.40 -2.11 -35.26
CA LYS A 169 1.49 -3.17 -34.83
C LYS A 169 2.20 -4.02 -33.78
N TYR A 170 1.42 -4.44 -32.80
CA TYR A 170 1.90 -5.18 -31.65
C TYR A 170 1.31 -6.58 -31.66
N GLU A 171 2.11 -7.57 -31.33
CA GLU A 171 1.65 -8.92 -31.02
C GLU A 171 1.65 -9.10 -29.51
N ILE A 172 0.47 -9.28 -28.91
CA ILE A 172 0.33 -9.67 -27.51
C ILE A 172 0.39 -11.18 -27.46
N LYS A 173 1.26 -11.72 -26.59
CA LYS A 173 1.31 -13.16 -26.29
C LYS A 173 0.99 -13.36 -24.83
N VAL A 174 0.05 -14.26 -24.55
CA VAL A 174 -0.23 -14.78 -23.22
C VAL A 174 0.16 -16.25 -23.19
N THR A 175 0.95 -16.65 -22.21
CA THR A 175 1.41 -18.02 -22.00
C THR A 175 1.05 -18.53 -20.61
N ASP A 176 1.04 -19.85 -20.46
CA ASP A 176 1.07 -20.47 -19.15
C ASP A 176 2.50 -20.52 -18.57
N ARG A 177 2.64 -21.15 -17.38
CA ARG A 177 3.92 -21.36 -16.70
C ARG A 177 4.91 -22.27 -17.43
N PHE A 178 4.48 -22.96 -18.49
CA PHE A 178 5.30 -23.83 -19.33
C PHE A 178 5.62 -23.18 -20.68
N ASN A 179 5.39 -21.86 -20.81
CA ASN A 179 5.56 -21.07 -22.03
C ASN A 179 4.67 -21.53 -23.19
N LYS A 180 3.61 -22.29 -22.93
CA LYS A 180 2.61 -22.64 -23.96
C LYS A 180 1.78 -21.40 -24.25
N ILE A 181 1.69 -21.01 -25.51
CA ILE A 181 0.84 -19.90 -25.94
C ILE A 181 -0.63 -20.29 -25.75
N ILE A 182 -1.33 -19.52 -24.93
CA ILE A 182 -2.76 -19.67 -24.64
C ILE A 182 -3.58 -18.68 -25.47
N PHE A 183 -3.03 -17.48 -25.68
CA PHE A 183 -3.65 -16.44 -26.48
C PHE A 183 -2.57 -15.64 -27.21
N SER A 184 -2.79 -15.36 -28.49
CA SER A 184 -1.99 -14.38 -29.25
C SER A 184 -2.90 -13.53 -30.11
N LYS A 185 -2.64 -12.23 -30.17
CA LYS A 185 -3.39 -11.30 -31.00
C LYS A 185 -2.51 -10.17 -31.51
N ILE A 186 -2.63 -9.88 -32.81
CA ILE A 186 -2.00 -8.72 -33.44
C ILE A 186 -2.99 -7.55 -33.40
N ILE A 187 -2.57 -6.41 -32.84
CA ILE A 187 -3.38 -5.18 -32.82
C ILE A 187 -2.52 -3.93 -33.08
N PRO A 188 -3.08 -2.89 -33.70
CA PRO A 188 -2.41 -1.58 -33.85
C PRO A 188 -2.56 -0.68 -32.61
N ASP A 189 -3.46 -1.03 -31.69
CA ASP A 189 -3.71 -0.29 -30.45
C ASP A 189 -2.59 -0.54 -29.43
N THR A 190 -2.55 0.27 -28.37
CA THR A 190 -1.65 0.14 -27.22
C THR A 190 -2.34 -0.36 -25.96
N SER A 191 -3.55 -0.90 -26.12
CA SER A 191 -4.33 -1.49 -25.05
C SER A 191 -5.09 -2.74 -25.49
N ILE A 192 -5.29 -3.67 -24.57
CA ILE A 192 -6.19 -4.81 -24.76
C ILE A 192 -6.90 -5.15 -23.46
N SER A 193 -8.19 -5.51 -23.57
CA SER A 193 -8.94 -6.15 -22.51
C SER A 193 -9.07 -7.64 -22.83
N ILE A 194 -8.71 -8.49 -21.87
CA ILE A 194 -8.79 -9.94 -21.99
C ILE A 194 -9.78 -10.45 -20.94
N ASN A 195 -10.87 -11.06 -21.40
CA ASN A 195 -11.85 -11.69 -20.54
C ASN A 195 -11.53 -13.17 -20.31
N GLN A 196 -11.48 -13.58 -19.04
CA GLN A 196 -11.16 -14.93 -18.56
C GLN A 196 -12.01 -16.01 -19.23
N LYS A 197 -13.33 -15.79 -19.35
CA LYS A 197 -14.25 -16.78 -19.93
C LYS A 197 -14.16 -16.85 -21.44
N LEU A 198 -14.01 -15.70 -22.12
CA LEU A 198 -13.99 -15.66 -23.58
C LEU A 198 -12.83 -16.44 -24.20
N ILE A 199 -11.70 -16.56 -23.47
CA ILE A 199 -10.53 -17.32 -23.92
C ILE A 199 -10.23 -18.54 -23.03
N ASN A 200 -11.21 -18.98 -22.22
CA ASN A 200 -11.17 -20.19 -21.39
C ASN A 200 -9.92 -20.30 -20.49
N LEU A 201 -9.53 -19.20 -19.84
CA LEU A 201 -8.45 -19.24 -18.85
C LEU A 201 -8.93 -19.90 -17.56
N GLU A 202 -8.08 -20.72 -16.96
CA GLU A 202 -8.34 -21.36 -15.67
C GLU A 202 -8.13 -20.36 -14.51
N LYS A 203 -8.95 -20.49 -13.47
CA LYS A 203 -8.77 -19.74 -12.22
C LYS A 203 -7.64 -20.36 -11.40
N ASP A 204 -7.00 -19.55 -10.56
CA ASP A 204 -5.84 -19.91 -9.73
C ASP A 204 -4.60 -20.39 -10.51
N GLN A 205 -4.53 -20.04 -11.80
CA GLN A 205 -3.37 -20.24 -12.64
C GLN A 205 -2.70 -18.90 -12.98
N TYR A 206 -1.37 -18.89 -12.95
CA TYR A 206 -0.58 -17.76 -13.44
C TYR A 206 -0.50 -17.79 -14.95
N TYR A 207 -0.81 -16.64 -15.56
CA TYR A 207 -0.61 -16.37 -16.96
C TYR A 207 0.41 -15.26 -17.13
N PHE A 208 1.33 -15.46 -18.06
CA PHE A 208 2.41 -14.51 -18.36
C PHE A 208 2.08 -13.82 -19.66
N TRP A 209 2.39 -12.54 -19.76
CA TRP A 209 2.09 -11.77 -20.94
C TRP A 209 3.27 -10.88 -21.32
N ARG A 210 3.42 -10.68 -22.63
CA ARG A 210 4.40 -9.78 -23.21
C ARG A 210 3.89 -9.19 -24.52
N ILE A 211 4.45 -8.05 -24.89
CA ILE A 211 4.20 -7.38 -26.16
C ILE A 211 5.44 -7.50 -27.02
N ASN A 212 5.28 -7.89 -28.26
CA ASN A 212 6.33 -7.86 -29.28
C ASN A 212 5.95 -6.85 -30.36
N LEU A 213 6.93 -6.11 -30.87
CA LEU A 213 6.73 -5.32 -32.09
C LEU A 213 6.63 -6.28 -33.28
N LEU A 214 5.58 -6.16 -34.08
CA LEU A 214 5.33 -7.09 -35.19
C LEU A 214 6.44 -7.01 -36.26
N ALA A 215 6.92 -5.80 -36.56
CA ALA A 215 7.95 -5.55 -37.56
C ALA A 215 9.34 -6.06 -37.13
N ASN A 216 9.61 -6.10 -35.82
CA ASN A 216 10.85 -6.61 -35.26
C ASN A 216 10.59 -7.30 -33.92
N PRO A 217 10.38 -8.63 -33.90
CA PRO A 217 10.04 -9.37 -32.68
C PRO A 217 11.09 -9.35 -31.56
N GLU A 218 12.33 -8.95 -31.85
CA GLU A 218 13.39 -8.74 -30.85
C GLU A 218 13.10 -7.51 -29.97
N ILE A 219 12.37 -6.52 -30.49
CA ILE A 219 11.83 -5.41 -29.71
C ILE A 219 10.58 -5.90 -28.99
N ARG A 220 10.70 -6.06 -27.67
CA ARG A 220 9.64 -6.62 -26.83
C ARG A 220 9.57 -5.94 -25.48
N SER A 221 8.41 -6.01 -24.85
CA SER A 221 8.22 -5.54 -23.49
C SER A 221 8.88 -6.47 -22.48
N ASP A 222 9.07 -5.98 -21.25
CA ASP A 222 9.20 -6.86 -20.10
C ASP A 222 7.98 -7.76 -19.96
N GLU A 223 8.18 -8.93 -19.37
CA GLU A 223 7.09 -9.84 -19.06
C GLU A 223 6.34 -9.39 -17.80
N GLY A 224 5.02 -9.41 -17.85
CA GLY A 224 4.15 -9.30 -16.70
C GLY A 224 3.37 -10.60 -16.48
N TYR A 225 2.69 -10.72 -15.35
CA TYR A 225 1.77 -11.82 -15.10
C TYR A 225 0.49 -11.37 -14.43
N PHE A 226 -0.56 -12.14 -14.68
CA PHE A 226 -1.83 -12.02 -13.99
C PHE A 226 -2.36 -13.38 -13.53
N LEU A 227 -3.26 -13.35 -12.54
CA LEU A 227 -3.97 -14.52 -12.03
C LEU A 227 -5.42 -14.15 -11.75
N PHE A 228 -6.36 -14.93 -12.29
CA PHE A 228 -7.78 -14.85 -11.94
C PHE A 228 -8.05 -15.72 -10.72
N LEU A 229 -8.65 -15.16 -9.68
CA LEU A 229 -8.91 -15.90 -8.45
C LEU A 229 -10.07 -16.89 -8.61
N SER A 230 -9.98 -18.04 -7.92
CA SER A 230 -11.13 -18.90 -7.71
C SER A 230 -12.23 -18.22 -6.91
N ASP A 231 -13.48 -18.66 -7.10
CA ASP A 231 -14.63 -18.13 -6.36
C ASP A 231 -14.48 -18.34 -4.84
N LYS A 232 -13.82 -19.42 -4.43
CA LYS A 232 -13.46 -19.69 -3.04
C LYS A 232 -12.53 -18.60 -2.48
N ARG A 233 -11.43 -18.28 -3.17
CA ARG A 233 -10.48 -17.25 -2.71
C ARG A 233 -11.10 -15.86 -2.75
N ILE A 234 -11.95 -15.57 -3.75
CA ILE A 234 -12.73 -14.33 -3.78
C ILE A 234 -13.63 -14.22 -2.55
N ALA A 235 -14.32 -15.30 -2.17
CA ALA A 235 -15.16 -15.33 -0.98
C ALA A 235 -14.34 -15.14 0.31
N GLU A 236 -13.17 -15.77 0.42
CA GLU A 236 -12.24 -15.57 1.56
C GLU A 236 -11.78 -14.12 1.67
N ILE A 237 -11.38 -13.50 0.55
CA ILE A 237 -10.98 -12.09 0.53
C ILE A 237 -12.13 -11.18 0.95
N LYS A 238 -13.35 -11.40 0.43
CA LYS A 238 -14.54 -10.63 0.81
C LYS A 238 -14.84 -10.76 2.29
N ASN A 239 -14.79 -11.97 2.85
CA ASN A 239 -15.00 -12.20 4.28
C ASN A 239 -13.95 -11.46 5.12
N ASN A 240 -12.68 -11.51 4.71
CA ASN A 240 -11.60 -10.80 5.40
C ASN A 240 -11.82 -9.28 5.36
N VAL A 241 -12.21 -8.73 4.21
CA VAL A 241 -12.52 -7.30 4.07
C VAL A 241 -13.70 -6.90 4.96
N GLU A 242 -14.75 -7.71 5.04
CA GLU A 242 -15.90 -7.45 5.91
C GLU A 242 -15.52 -7.48 7.40
N LEU A 243 -14.65 -8.41 7.80
CA LEU A 243 -14.11 -8.42 9.16
C LEU A 243 -13.27 -7.17 9.44
N MET A 244 -12.39 -6.80 8.51
CA MET A 244 -11.59 -5.58 8.63
C MET A 244 -12.47 -4.32 8.73
N LYS A 245 -13.52 -4.20 7.92
CA LYS A 245 -14.46 -3.07 7.99
C LYS A 245 -15.10 -2.96 9.37
N LYS A 246 -15.47 -4.09 9.99
CA LYS A 246 -16.00 -4.11 11.38
C LYS A 246 -14.93 -3.66 12.38
N GLU A 247 -13.71 -4.16 12.25
CA GLU A 247 -12.57 -3.80 13.12
C GLU A 247 -12.18 -2.31 12.99
N LEU A 248 -12.36 -1.73 11.80
CA LEU A 248 -12.16 -0.30 11.52
C LEU A 248 -13.27 0.59 12.12
N GLY A 249 -14.25 0.01 12.81
CA GLY A 249 -15.37 0.72 13.43
C GLY A 249 -16.61 0.86 12.52
N GLY A 250 -16.69 0.09 11.42
CA GLY A 250 -17.84 0.02 10.53
C GLY A 250 -18.13 1.26 9.68
N ARG A 251 -17.31 2.31 9.81
CA ARG A 251 -17.47 3.58 9.09
C ARG A 251 -16.51 3.65 7.90
N GLU A 252 -17.04 4.07 6.75
CA GLU A 252 -16.22 4.35 5.57
C GLU A 252 -15.66 5.78 5.65
N THR A 253 -14.51 5.90 6.30
CA THR A 253 -13.72 7.14 6.42
C THR A 253 -12.53 7.12 5.45
N SER A 254 -11.96 8.30 5.17
CA SER A 254 -10.74 8.39 4.36
C SER A 254 -9.61 7.50 4.91
N VAL A 255 -9.42 7.50 6.23
CA VAL A 255 -8.43 6.66 6.93
C VAL A 255 -8.70 5.16 6.69
N SER A 256 -9.96 4.72 6.85
CA SER A 256 -10.32 3.32 6.63
C SER A 256 -10.11 2.88 5.18
N LYS A 257 -10.37 3.77 4.21
CA LYS A 257 -10.16 3.52 2.78
C LYS A 257 -8.67 3.35 2.46
N ILE A 258 -7.80 4.20 3.01
CA ILE A 258 -6.35 4.02 2.86
C ILE A 258 -5.88 2.67 3.43
N LEU A 259 -6.39 2.26 4.60
CA LEU A 259 -6.03 0.96 5.18
C LEU A 259 -6.50 -0.23 4.33
N LEU A 260 -7.72 -0.17 3.79
CA LEU A 260 -8.22 -1.17 2.83
C LEU A 260 -7.38 -1.18 1.53
N ALA A 261 -6.95 -0.01 1.05
CA ALA A 261 -6.08 0.10 -0.10
C ALA A 261 -4.76 -0.65 0.10
N TYR A 262 -4.11 -0.47 1.25
CA TYR A 262 -2.89 -1.21 1.62
C TYR A 262 -3.12 -2.71 1.78
N TYR A 263 -4.28 -3.13 2.29
CA TYR A 263 -4.64 -4.54 2.34
C TYR A 263 -4.69 -5.14 0.93
N TYR A 264 -5.39 -4.48 0.00
CA TYR A 264 -5.47 -4.95 -1.38
C TYR A 264 -4.11 -4.92 -2.08
N GLU A 265 -3.30 -3.88 -1.87
CA GLU A 265 -1.95 -3.76 -2.41
C GLU A 265 -1.07 -4.95 -1.97
N ASN A 266 -1.08 -5.27 -0.68
CA ASN A 266 -0.30 -6.40 -0.13
C ASN A 266 -0.74 -7.76 -0.69
N ASN A 267 -1.95 -7.85 -1.22
CA ASN A 267 -2.49 -9.04 -1.89
C ASN A 267 -2.39 -8.98 -3.42
N LEU A 268 -1.70 -7.99 -3.99
CA LEU A 268 -1.58 -7.73 -5.43
C LEU A 268 -2.94 -7.53 -6.14
N LEU A 269 -3.97 -7.14 -5.38
CA LEU A 269 -5.31 -6.78 -5.87
C LEU A 269 -5.29 -5.31 -6.29
N VAL A 270 -4.57 -5.04 -7.39
CA VAL A 270 -4.15 -3.68 -7.76
C VAL A 270 -5.35 -2.78 -8.11
N ASN A 271 -6.35 -3.33 -8.78
CA ASN A 271 -7.55 -2.58 -9.19
C ASN A 271 -8.37 -2.17 -7.96
N GLU A 272 -8.50 -3.07 -6.99
CA GLU A 272 -9.19 -2.85 -5.73
C GLU A 272 -8.44 -1.84 -4.87
N ALA A 273 -7.11 -1.97 -4.77
CA ALA A 273 -6.27 -1.00 -4.06
C ALA A 273 -6.40 0.41 -4.64
N GLU A 274 -6.33 0.53 -5.96
CA GLU A 274 -6.49 1.82 -6.65
C GLU A 274 -7.86 2.45 -6.38
N LYS A 275 -8.92 1.64 -6.40
CA LYS A 275 -10.28 2.10 -6.10
C LYS A 275 -10.35 2.70 -4.69
N GLU A 276 -9.87 2.00 -3.67
CA GLU A 276 -9.92 2.48 -2.29
C GLU A 276 -9.05 3.74 -2.08
N PHE A 277 -7.88 3.85 -2.74
CA PHE A 277 -7.09 5.08 -2.71
C PHE A 277 -7.85 6.28 -3.30
N ARG A 278 -8.54 6.09 -4.43
CA ARG A 278 -9.33 7.15 -5.06
C ARG A 278 -10.49 7.57 -4.18
N GLU A 279 -11.22 6.62 -3.59
CA GLU A 279 -12.31 6.91 -2.66
C GLU A 279 -11.82 7.65 -1.41
N ALA A 280 -10.63 7.32 -0.88
CA ALA A 280 -10.04 8.08 0.24
C ALA A 280 -9.79 9.56 -0.12
N ILE A 281 -9.30 9.82 -1.34
CA ILE A 281 -9.06 11.18 -1.84
C ILE A 281 -10.39 11.91 -2.07
N GLU A 282 -11.42 11.23 -2.57
CA GLU A 282 -12.74 11.83 -2.75
C GLU A 282 -13.39 12.22 -1.43
N LEU A 283 -13.22 11.41 -0.38
CA LEU A 283 -13.73 11.69 0.97
C LEU A 283 -12.97 12.83 1.67
N SER A 284 -11.73 13.11 1.28
CA SER A 284 -10.86 14.12 1.92
C SER A 284 -9.92 14.76 0.90
N PRO A 285 -10.45 15.55 -0.06
CA PRO A 285 -9.70 16.02 -1.22
C PRO A 285 -8.60 17.02 -0.89
N ASP A 286 -8.71 17.68 0.27
CA ASP A 286 -7.75 18.69 0.74
C ASP A 286 -6.59 18.05 1.51
N VAL A 287 -6.67 16.77 1.88
CA VAL A 287 -5.58 16.05 2.56
C VAL A 287 -4.57 15.58 1.51
N ILE A 288 -3.54 16.40 1.28
CA ILE A 288 -2.49 16.13 0.28
C ILE A 288 -1.81 14.77 0.53
N ASP A 289 -1.63 14.39 1.79
CA ASP A 289 -1.01 13.11 2.16
C ASP A 289 -1.68 11.91 1.47
N TYR A 290 -3.00 11.91 1.30
CA TYR A 290 -3.70 10.79 0.64
C TYR A 290 -3.43 10.71 -0.86
N LYS A 291 -3.32 11.86 -1.53
CA LYS A 291 -2.82 11.92 -2.91
C LYS A 291 -1.38 11.42 -2.96
N ASP A 292 -0.60 11.78 -1.93
CA ASP A 292 0.78 11.38 -1.89
C ASP A 292 0.98 9.87 -1.75
N LEU A 293 0.21 9.24 -0.86
CA LEU A 293 0.17 7.78 -0.71
C LEU A 293 -0.28 7.09 -2.00
N TYR A 294 -1.26 7.65 -2.71
CA TYR A 294 -1.74 7.10 -3.97
C TYR A 294 -0.68 7.15 -5.08
N ASP A 295 0.06 8.26 -5.29
CA ASP A 295 1.12 8.20 -6.31
C ASP A 295 2.27 7.30 -5.89
N ALA A 296 2.57 7.19 -4.60
CA ALA A 296 3.57 6.23 -4.15
C ALA A 296 3.14 4.78 -4.45
N PHE A 297 1.86 4.46 -4.28
CA PHE A 297 1.28 3.20 -4.73
C PHE A 297 1.43 3.01 -6.25
N LYS A 298 1.08 4.02 -7.06
CA LYS A 298 1.25 3.94 -8.53
C LYS A 298 2.70 3.64 -8.92
N LEU A 299 3.67 4.28 -8.26
CA LEU A 299 5.09 4.02 -8.49
C LEU A 299 5.49 2.59 -8.13
N ARG A 300 5.08 2.07 -6.95
CA ARG A 300 5.36 0.69 -6.53
C ARG A 300 4.74 -0.35 -7.46
N MET A 301 3.56 -0.07 -7.98
CA MET A 301 2.82 -0.98 -8.87
C MET A 301 3.09 -0.76 -10.36
N ASN A 302 4.01 0.15 -10.72
CA ASN A 302 4.31 0.54 -12.10
C ASN A 302 3.05 0.93 -12.92
N ILE A 303 2.17 1.71 -12.30
CA ILE A 303 0.97 2.26 -12.94
C ILE A 303 1.35 3.63 -13.53
N GLN A 304 1.29 3.76 -14.86
CA GLN A 304 1.68 4.97 -15.58
C GLN A 304 0.53 5.54 -16.41
N ARG A 305 -0.62 5.75 -15.77
CA ARG A 305 -1.84 6.34 -16.36
C ARG A 305 -2.36 7.51 -15.52
#